data_AF-A0A1D2VPU3-F1
#
_entry.id   AF-A0A1D2VPU3-F1
#
_cell.length_a   1.000
_cell.length_b   1.000
_cell.length_c   1.000
_cell.angle_alpha   90.00
_cell.angle_beta   90.00
_cell.angle_gamma   90.00
#
_symmetry.space_group_name_H-M   'P 1'
#
loop_
_entity.id
_entity.type
_entity.pdbx_description
1 polymer ?
#
loop_
_entity_poly.entity_id
_entity_poly.type
_entity_poly.pdbx_seq_one_letter_code
_entity_poly.pdbx_strand_id
1 'polypeptide(L)'
;MSRPQVTVYSVDGKATTTALPLPTVFSAPIRPDIVHSVFTRINKNKRQAYAVSEKAGHQTSAESWGTGRAVARIPRVGGSGTHRSGQAAFGNMCRGGRMFAPTKTWRKWNVKVNHNEKRYATASAIAASAVAPLVLARGHRVETIPEVPLVVSNELESVKKTKEAVAVLKAIGAHRDVIKVIKSKKIRAGKGKMRGRRTTQRRGPLVVYGEDNGIVKAFRNIPGVETASVTSLGLLQLAPGAHLGRFVIWTQAAFASLDAIYSLPNNIIANADVTRLINSSEIQNVVRPAGQPTQKRTHVQKKNPLKNKQILLRLNPYAATFAKQNLGSQKVKATKDKPSKGLFEKVLKED
;
A
#
# COMPACT_ATOMS: atom_id res chain seq x y z
N MET A 1 -14.51 -2.47 -19.74
CA MET A 1 -15.18 -1.80 -20.89
C MET A 1 -14.91 -0.32 -20.77
N SER A 2 -14.04 0.21 -21.62
CA SER A 2 -13.95 1.64 -21.86
C SER A 2 -15.22 2.09 -22.59
N ARG A 3 -15.81 3.23 -22.21
CA ARG A 3 -16.71 3.92 -23.15
C ARG A 3 -15.84 4.29 -24.35
N PRO A 4 -16.23 3.94 -25.59
CA PRO A 4 -15.40 4.22 -26.76
C PRO A 4 -15.23 5.72 -27.00
N GLN A 5 -16.18 6.53 -26.50
CA GLN A 5 -16.21 7.97 -26.67
C GLN A 5 -16.42 8.68 -25.32
N VAL A 6 -15.86 9.89 -25.23
CA VAL A 6 -15.95 10.80 -24.08
C VAL A 6 -16.51 12.14 -24.55
N THR A 7 -17.48 12.69 -23.82
CA THR A 7 -18.16 13.94 -24.18
C THR A 7 -17.31 15.14 -23.78
N VAL A 8 -17.27 16.16 -24.63
CA VAL A 8 -16.61 17.43 -24.29
C VAL A 8 -17.61 18.37 -23.64
N TYR A 9 -17.27 18.92 -22.48
CA TYR A 9 -18.10 19.90 -21.76
C TYR A 9 -17.64 21.33 -22.04
N SER A 10 -18.58 22.27 -22.20
CA SER A 10 -18.25 23.69 -22.27
C SER A 10 -17.77 24.24 -20.91
N VAL A 11 -17.22 25.44 -20.92
CA VAL A 11 -16.84 26.15 -19.68
C VAL A 11 -18.02 26.42 -18.74
N ASP A 12 -19.25 26.42 -19.28
CA ASP A 12 -20.51 26.55 -18.54
C ASP A 12 -21.03 25.23 -17.96
N GLY A 13 -20.30 24.12 -18.15
CA GLY A 13 -20.66 22.81 -17.64
C GLY A 13 -21.73 22.08 -18.45
N LYS A 14 -22.09 22.59 -19.63
CA LYS A 14 -23.05 21.92 -20.54
C LYS A 14 -22.31 20.91 -21.42
N ALA A 15 -22.93 19.76 -21.65
CA ALA A 15 -22.42 18.79 -22.62
C ALA A 15 -22.49 19.37 -24.03
N THR A 16 -21.39 19.28 -24.77
CA THR A 16 -21.33 19.67 -26.19
C THR A 16 -21.71 18.47 -27.04
N THR A 17 -22.10 18.70 -28.30
CA THR A 17 -22.32 17.64 -29.29
C THR A 17 -21.04 16.91 -29.69
N THR A 18 -19.86 17.50 -29.43
CA THR A 18 -18.56 16.92 -29.72
C THR A 18 -18.19 15.81 -28.74
N ALA A 19 -17.85 14.65 -29.28
CA ALA A 19 -17.28 13.54 -28.53
C ALA A 19 -15.91 13.16 -29.09
N LEU A 20 -14.98 12.78 -28.21
CA LEU A 20 -13.64 12.30 -28.58
C LEU A 20 -13.52 10.80 -28.32
N PRO A 21 -12.78 10.05 -29.16
CA PRO A 21 -12.44 8.67 -28.83
C PRO A 21 -11.59 8.64 -27.55
N LEU A 22 -11.77 7.60 -26.73
CA LEU A 22 -10.94 7.42 -25.55
C LEU A 22 -9.50 7.07 -25.97
N PRO A 23 -8.49 7.86 -25.59
CA PRO A 23 -7.10 7.56 -25.91
C PRO A 23 -6.68 6.19 -25.40
N THR A 24 -5.88 5.50 -26.19
CA THR A 24 -5.37 4.15 -25.94
C THR A 24 -4.66 4.04 -24.59
N VAL A 25 -4.05 5.13 -24.09
CA VAL A 25 -3.38 5.17 -22.77
C VAL A 25 -4.30 4.81 -21.60
N PHE A 26 -5.61 5.03 -21.71
CA PHE A 26 -6.56 4.63 -20.67
C PHE A 26 -6.83 3.12 -20.64
N SER A 27 -6.44 2.39 -21.70
CA SER A 27 -6.48 0.92 -21.76
C SER A 27 -5.18 0.27 -21.28
N ALA A 28 -4.19 1.06 -20.86
CA ALA A 28 -2.94 0.55 -20.33
C ALA A 28 -3.18 -0.21 -19.00
N PRO A 29 -2.38 -1.26 -18.72
CA PRO A 29 -2.46 -2.00 -17.46
C PRO A 29 -2.21 -1.09 -16.26
N ILE A 30 -3.15 -1.11 -15.30
CA ILE A 30 -2.99 -0.41 -14.02
C ILE A 30 -2.17 -1.30 -13.08
N ARG A 31 -0.92 -0.91 -12.81
CA ARG A 31 0.02 -1.64 -11.92
C ARG A 31 0.39 -0.83 -10.67
N PRO A 32 -0.36 -0.98 -9.55
CA PRO A 32 -0.10 -0.23 -8.32
C PRO A 32 1.30 -0.48 -7.73
N ASP A 33 1.83 -1.69 -7.89
CA ASP A 33 3.15 -2.11 -7.43
C ASP A 33 4.29 -1.34 -8.13
N ILE A 34 4.23 -1.24 -9.47
CA ILE A 34 5.19 -0.48 -10.27
C ILE A 34 5.08 1.01 -9.93
N VAL A 35 3.85 1.53 -9.84
CA VAL A 35 3.60 2.93 -9.47
C VAL A 35 4.19 3.25 -8.10
N HIS A 36 4.04 2.36 -7.12
CA HIS A 36 4.62 2.53 -5.79
C HIS A 36 6.15 2.48 -5.81
N SER A 37 6.74 1.48 -6.46
CA SER A 37 8.20 1.37 -6.63
C SER A 37 8.79 2.64 -7.24
N VAL A 38 8.25 3.09 -8.37
CA VAL A 38 8.72 4.28 -9.09
C VAL A 38 8.49 5.54 -8.28
N PHE A 39 7.32 5.72 -7.68
CA PHE A 39 6.99 6.91 -6.88
C PHE A 39 7.99 7.09 -5.73
N THR A 40 8.29 6.03 -4.96
CA THR A 40 9.21 6.12 -3.82
C THR A 40 10.63 6.51 -4.24
N ARG A 41 11.07 6.10 -5.43
CA ARG A 41 12.39 6.44 -5.98
C ARG A 41 12.42 7.87 -6.53
N ILE A 42 11.42 8.28 -7.33
CA ILE A 42 11.34 9.64 -7.89
C ILE A 42 11.16 10.68 -6.79
N ASN A 43 10.34 10.41 -5.78
CA ASN A 43 10.07 11.36 -4.68
C ASN A 43 11.32 11.65 -3.82
N LYS A 44 12.37 10.83 -3.91
CA LYS A 44 13.67 11.10 -3.26
C LYS A 44 14.51 12.16 -3.99
N ASN A 45 14.23 12.44 -5.27
CA ASN A 45 15.10 13.27 -6.13
C ASN A 45 14.99 14.79 -5.87
N LYS A 46 14.10 15.23 -4.97
CA LYS A 46 13.99 16.64 -4.51
C LYS A 46 14.60 16.86 -3.11
N ARG A 47 15.39 15.91 -2.60
CA ARG A 47 15.99 16.01 -1.26
C ARG A 47 17.24 16.88 -1.30
N GLN A 48 17.40 17.71 -0.28
CA GLN A 48 18.64 18.45 -0.02
C GLN A 48 19.52 17.64 0.94
N ALA A 49 20.83 17.65 0.69
CA ALA A 49 21.78 16.97 1.56
C ALA A 49 21.82 17.64 2.93
N TYR A 50 21.99 16.82 3.98
CA TYR A 50 22.24 17.30 5.34
C TYR A 50 23.38 16.49 5.94
N ALA A 51 24.27 17.17 6.66
CA ALA A 51 25.44 16.59 7.31
C ALA A 51 25.74 17.35 8.61
N VAL A 52 26.33 16.68 9.58
CA VAL A 52 26.92 17.33 10.75
C VAL A 52 28.30 17.88 10.37
N SER A 53 28.74 18.95 11.05
CA SER A 53 30.10 19.49 10.86
C SER A 53 31.14 18.40 11.16
N GLU A 54 32.16 18.30 10.32
CA GLU A 54 33.25 17.34 10.47
C GLU A 54 34.06 17.56 11.74
N LYS A 55 34.23 18.83 12.14
CA LYS A 55 34.98 19.20 13.35
C LYS A 55 34.17 19.01 14.64
N ALA A 56 32.86 18.73 14.54
CA ALA A 56 31.99 18.61 15.72
C ALA A 56 32.46 17.46 16.63
N GLY A 57 32.56 17.76 17.93
CA GLY A 57 33.00 16.79 18.94
C GLY A 57 34.50 16.47 18.93
N HIS A 58 35.31 17.10 18.07
CA HIS A 58 36.77 16.91 17.99
C HIS A 58 37.60 18.17 18.30
N GLN A 59 36.96 19.28 18.68
CA GLN A 59 37.63 20.55 19.00
C GLN A 59 38.17 20.57 20.45
N THR A 60 38.67 19.44 20.93
CA THR A 60 39.22 19.29 22.29
C THR A 60 40.51 18.50 22.23
N SER A 61 41.55 18.88 22.96
CA SER A 61 42.83 18.16 23.08
C SER A 61 42.78 17.04 24.15
N ALA A 62 41.65 16.33 24.23
CA ALA A 62 41.43 15.34 25.28
C ALA A 62 42.29 14.09 25.09
N GLU A 63 42.82 13.54 26.17
CA GLU A 63 43.62 12.32 26.16
C GLU A 63 43.11 11.35 27.23
N SER A 64 43.30 10.05 27.01
CA SER A 64 42.91 9.06 28.02
C SER A 64 43.89 9.08 29.18
N TRP A 65 43.38 9.07 30.40
CA TRP A 65 44.22 8.95 31.59
C TRP A 65 44.69 7.51 31.88
N GLY A 66 44.33 6.54 31.02
CA GLY A 66 44.70 5.14 31.19
C GLY A 66 43.96 4.44 32.33
N THR A 67 44.52 3.31 32.78
CA THR A 67 44.05 2.55 33.94
C THR A 67 44.68 3.07 35.24
N GLY A 68 44.25 2.55 36.40
CA GLY A 68 44.91 2.84 37.69
C GLY A 68 44.49 4.15 38.37
N ARG A 69 43.49 4.88 37.83
CA ARG A 69 42.99 6.14 38.39
C ARG A 69 41.53 6.09 38.87
N ALA A 70 41.03 4.88 39.13
CA ALA A 70 39.64 4.62 39.55
C ALA A 70 38.55 5.23 38.63
N VAL A 71 38.86 5.45 37.34
CA VAL A 71 37.93 6.02 36.35
C VAL A 71 38.03 5.29 35.00
N ALA A 72 36.95 5.30 34.20
CA ALA A 72 36.91 4.63 32.90
C ALA A 72 37.94 5.20 31.89
N ARG A 73 38.37 4.40 30.90
CA ARG A 73 39.47 4.73 29.96
C ARG A 73 39.12 5.71 28.83
N ILE A 74 37.97 6.37 28.85
CA ILE A 74 37.58 7.33 27.81
C ILE A 74 38.50 8.58 27.84
N PRO A 75 38.86 9.18 26.69
CA PRO A 75 39.61 10.44 26.66
C PRO A 75 38.92 11.54 27.47
N ARG A 76 39.70 12.29 28.24
CA ARG A 76 39.23 13.39 29.10
C ARG A 76 39.90 14.70 28.74
N VAL A 77 39.14 15.79 28.83
CA VAL A 77 39.67 17.15 28.59
C VAL A 77 40.70 17.48 29.67
N GLY A 78 41.88 17.96 29.26
CA GLY A 78 42.95 18.38 30.16
C GLY A 78 42.71 19.73 30.84
N GLY A 79 43.76 20.24 31.51
CA GLY A 79 43.74 21.51 32.23
C GLY A 79 43.02 21.46 33.57
N SER A 80 42.84 22.63 34.18
CA SER A 80 42.18 22.85 35.48
C SER A 80 41.41 24.18 35.46
N GLY A 81 40.67 24.49 36.52
CA GLY A 81 39.97 25.78 36.67
C GLY A 81 38.70 25.96 35.83
N THR A 82 38.29 24.96 35.05
CA THR A 82 37.00 24.95 34.35
C THR A 82 36.19 23.71 34.69
N HIS A 83 34.87 23.82 34.72
CA HIS A 83 33.98 22.66 34.92
C HIS A 83 34.06 21.62 33.78
N ARG A 84 34.73 21.95 32.66
CA ARG A 84 34.91 21.04 31.53
C ARG A 84 36.15 20.13 31.69
N SER A 85 37.17 20.57 32.41
CA SER A 85 38.37 19.78 32.70
C SER A 85 38.01 18.49 33.43
N GLY A 86 38.61 17.36 33.02
CA GLY A 86 38.31 16.03 33.55
C GLY A 86 37.04 15.35 32.99
N GLN A 87 36.22 16.04 32.20
CA GLN A 87 35.06 15.42 31.56
C GLN A 87 35.44 14.59 30.33
N ALA A 88 34.66 13.55 30.05
CA ALA A 88 34.84 12.70 28.88
C ALA A 88 34.60 13.46 27.55
N ALA A 89 35.34 13.09 26.51
CA ALA A 89 35.33 13.70 25.19
C ALA A 89 35.42 12.66 24.06
N PHE A 90 35.23 13.11 22.82
CA PHE A 90 35.22 12.35 21.56
C PHE A 90 34.17 11.24 21.42
N GLY A 91 33.91 10.42 22.43
CA GLY A 91 33.01 9.28 22.36
C GLY A 91 31.56 9.67 22.06
N ASN A 92 30.82 8.79 21.38
CA ASN A 92 29.41 8.99 21.05
C ASN A 92 28.46 8.90 22.25
N MET A 93 28.91 8.30 23.35
CA MET A 93 28.24 8.32 24.64
C MET A 93 28.54 9.57 25.47
N CYS A 94 29.51 10.39 25.06
CA CYS A 94 29.93 11.56 25.81
C CYS A 94 29.08 12.79 25.47
N ARG A 95 28.68 13.56 26.50
CA ARG A 95 28.10 14.89 26.30
C ARG A 95 29.10 15.80 25.58
N GLY A 96 28.69 16.37 24.45
CA GLY A 96 29.56 17.19 23.60
C GLY A 96 30.59 16.40 22.78
N GLY A 97 30.52 15.06 22.79
CA GLY A 97 31.32 14.19 21.92
C GLY A 97 30.78 14.11 20.49
N ARG A 98 31.46 13.35 19.63
CA ARG A 98 31.04 13.15 18.23
C ARG A 98 29.93 12.11 18.16
N MET A 99 28.99 12.20 17.22
CA MET A 99 28.02 11.12 17.03
C MET A 99 28.66 9.87 16.39
N PHE A 100 28.07 8.69 16.60
CA PHE A 100 28.44 7.48 15.86
C PHE A 100 28.04 7.64 14.39
N ALA A 101 28.93 7.22 13.47
CA ALA A 101 28.77 7.35 12.02
C ALA A 101 28.20 8.73 11.59
N PRO A 102 28.97 9.83 11.77
CA PRO A 102 28.54 11.18 11.44
C PRO A 102 27.91 11.26 10.04
N THR A 103 26.80 11.99 9.91
CA THR A 103 26.13 12.14 8.62
C THR A 103 27.03 12.87 7.63
N LYS A 104 27.17 12.30 6.42
CA LYS A 104 28.03 12.84 5.37
C LYS A 104 27.21 13.21 4.13
N THR A 105 27.68 14.21 3.41
CA THR A 105 27.01 14.77 2.23
C THR A 105 26.98 13.80 1.05
N TRP A 106 27.97 12.91 0.91
CA TRP A 106 28.05 11.92 -0.17
C TRP A 106 27.11 10.71 -0.03
N ARG A 107 26.19 10.72 0.93
CA ARG A 107 25.08 9.75 0.97
C ARG A 107 24.34 9.74 -0.38
N LYS A 108 23.90 8.58 -0.86
CA LYS A 108 23.07 8.49 -2.07
C LYS A 108 21.67 9.11 -1.83
N TRP A 109 21.49 10.36 -2.24
CA TRP A 109 20.22 11.10 -2.05
C TRP A 109 19.20 10.78 -3.13
N ASN A 110 19.66 10.81 -4.38
CA ASN A 110 18.86 10.61 -5.57
C ASN A 110 18.89 9.14 -6.01
N VAL A 111 17.80 8.69 -6.62
CA VAL A 111 17.65 7.31 -7.09
C VAL A 111 17.32 7.34 -8.58
N LYS A 112 18.18 6.69 -9.38
CA LYS A 112 17.91 6.44 -10.79
C LYS A 112 16.77 5.44 -10.92
N VAL A 113 15.93 5.63 -11.92
CA VAL A 113 14.83 4.74 -12.29
C VAL A 113 14.88 4.59 -13.79
N ASN A 114 14.67 3.37 -14.28
CA ASN A 114 14.65 3.08 -15.71
C ASN A 114 13.59 3.95 -16.40
N HIS A 115 13.95 4.53 -17.54
CA HIS A 115 13.06 5.47 -18.23
C HIS A 115 11.73 4.80 -18.63
N ASN A 116 11.79 3.55 -19.10
CA ASN A 116 10.59 2.80 -19.44
C ASN A 116 9.73 2.47 -18.21
N GLU A 117 10.32 2.14 -17.06
CA GLU A 117 9.59 1.91 -15.80
C GLU A 117 8.86 3.19 -15.35
N LYS A 118 9.50 4.36 -15.51
CA LYS A 118 8.84 5.66 -15.26
C LYS A 118 7.65 5.88 -16.18
N ARG A 119 7.81 5.63 -17.49
CA ARG A 119 6.74 5.75 -18.49
C ARG A 119 5.58 4.80 -18.21
N TYR A 120 5.88 3.57 -17.83
CA TYR A 120 4.89 2.59 -17.39
C TYR A 120 4.07 3.13 -16.22
N ALA A 121 4.74 3.59 -15.15
CA ALA A 121 4.06 4.11 -13.98
C ALA A 121 3.18 5.34 -14.30
N THR A 122 3.63 6.24 -15.18
CA THR A 122 2.81 7.37 -15.64
C THR A 122 1.59 6.90 -16.44
N ALA A 123 1.75 5.95 -17.36
CA ALA A 123 0.63 5.40 -18.14
C ALA A 123 -0.40 4.72 -17.24
N SER A 124 0.03 3.88 -16.29
CA SER A 124 -0.87 3.26 -15.29
C SER A 124 -1.60 4.31 -14.44
N ALA A 125 -0.94 5.42 -14.09
CA ALA A 125 -1.55 6.49 -13.31
C ALA A 125 -2.57 7.31 -14.11
N ILE A 126 -2.33 7.53 -15.41
CA ILE A 126 -3.30 8.13 -16.33
C ILE A 126 -4.50 7.20 -16.49
N ALA A 127 -4.29 5.91 -16.78
CA ALA A 127 -5.36 4.93 -16.88
C ALA A 127 -6.23 4.88 -15.62
N ALA A 128 -5.62 4.90 -14.44
CA ALA A 128 -6.35 4.93 -13.17
C ALA A 128 -7.19 6.21 -12.95
N SER A 129 -6.87 7.32 -13.63
CA SER A 129 -7.67 8.55 -13.54
C SER A 129 -9.03 8.44 -14.25
N ALA A 130 -9.19 7.50 -15.20
CA ALA A 130 -10.48 7.20 -15.84
C ALA A 130 -11.41 6.35 -14.96
N VAL A 131 -10.89 5.73 -13.90
CA VAL A 131 -11.63 4.76 -13.10
C VAL A 131 -12.25 5.45 -11.88
N ALA A 132 -13.54 5.78 -11.97
CA ALA A 132 -14.26 6.49 -10.90
C ALA A 132 -14.11 5.86 -9.50
N PRO A 133 -14.19 4.53 -9.30
CA PRO A 133 -13.92 3.91 -8.00
C PRO A 133 -12.55 4.24 -7.41
N LEU A 134 -11.49 4.28 -8.24
CA LEU A 134 -10.14 4.66 -7.78
C LEU A 134 -10.07 6.13 -7.39
N VAL A 135 -10.74 7.00 -8.15
CA VAL A 135 -10.81 8.44 -7.88
C VAL A 135 -11.54 8.74 -6.56
N LEU A 136 -12.65 8.04 -6.31
CA LEU A 136 -13.41 8.12 -5.06
C LEU A 136 -12.63 7.55 -3.88
N ALA A 137 -11.99 6.39 -4.04
CA ALA A 137 -11.18 5.75 -2.99
C ALA A 137 -10.03 6.65 -2.51
N ARG A 138 -9.50 7.51 -3.39
CA ARG A 138 -8.47 8.50 -3.06
C ARG A 138 -9.01 9.69 -2.25
N GLY A 139 -10.32 9.86 -2.18
CA GLY A 139 -10.99 10.94 -1.46
C GLY A 139 -11.18 12.21 -2.30
N HIS A 140 -11.28 12.08 -3.62
CA HIS A 140 -11.79 13.17 -4.46
C HIS A 140 -13.31 13.20 -4.44
N ARG A 141 -13.89 14.41 -4.43
CA ARG A 141 -15.35 14.62 -4.45
C ARG A 141 -15.85 14.68 -5.88
N VAL A 142 -16.06 13.51 -6.49
CA VAL A 142 -16.49 13.37 -7.89
C VAL A 142 -17.88 12.77 -8.03
N GLU A 143 -18.65 12.69 -6.94
CA GLU A 143 -19.96 12.02 -6.91
C GLU A 143 -21.01 12.70 -7.80
N THR A 144 -20.86 14.00 -8.06
CA THR A 144 -21.80 14.81 -8.87
C THR A 144 -21.26 15.16 -10.26
N ILE A 145 -20.10 14.60 -10.63
CA ILE A 145 -19.49 14.84 -11.95
C ILE A 145 -20.17 13.92 -12.97
N PRO A 146 -20.46 14.40 -14.19
CA PRO A 146 -21.24 13.63 -15.16
C PRO A 146 -20.52 12.36 -15.61
N GLU A 147 -19.22 12.44 -15.88
CA GLU A 147 -18.39 11.28 -16.23
C GLU A 147 -16.89 11.50 -15.96
N VAL A 148 -16.14 10.40 -15.99
CA VAL A 148 -14.68 10.39 -15.85
C VAL A 148 -14.11 9.48 -16.96
N PRO A 149 -13.09 9.90 -17.73
CA PRO A 149 -12.36 11.17 -17.69
C PRO A 149 -13.23 12.41 -17.98
N LEU A 150 -13.00 13.50 -17.25
CA LEU A 150 -13.71 14.77 -17.50
C LEU A 150 -12.93 15.59 -18.53
N VAL A 151 -13.55 15.89 -19.66
CA VAL A 151 -12.95 16.67 -20.76
C VAL A 151 -13.72 17.99 -20.94
N VAL A 152 -12.99 19.10 -20.97
CA VAL A 152 -13.53 20.46 -21.09
C VAL A 152 -13.04 21.10 -22.40
N SER A 153 -13.81 22.02 -22.97
CA SER A 153 -13.46 22.77 -24.19
C SER A 153 -12.10 23.49 -24.07
N ASN A 154 -11.46 23.71 -25.23
CA ASN A 154 -10.16 24.40 -25.31
C ASN A 154 -10.21 25.86 -24.85
N GLU A 155 -11.40 26.45 -24.75
CA GLU A 155 -11.61 27.79 -24.19
C GLU A 155 -11.04 27.92 -22.77
N LEU A 156 -10.95 26.81 -22.02
CA LEU A 156 -10.35 26.77 -20.70
C LEU A 156 -8.88 27.23 -20.69
N GLU A 157 -8.14 26.99 -21.77
CA GLU A 157 -6.72 27.33 -21.90
C GLU A 157 -6.49 28.85 -21.95
N SER A 158 -7.48 29.59 -22.46
CA SER A 158 -7.44 31.05 -22.62
C SER A 158 -7.95 31.83 -21.39
N VAL A 159 -8.37 31.15 -20.32
CA VAL A 159 -8.85 31.80 -19.10
C VAL A 159 -7.69 32.49 -18.38
N LYS A 160 -7.78 33.81 -18.21
CA LYS A 160 -6.72 34.64 -17.60
C LYS A 160 -6.98 35.00 -16.14
N LYS A 161 -8.24 35.16 -15.73
CA LYS A 161 -8.59 35.60 -14.37
C LYS A 161 -8.92 34.42 -13.48
N THR A 162 -8.39 34.42 -12.26
CA THR A 162 -8.68 33.41 -11.23
C THR A 162 -10.18 33.31 -10.91
N LYS A 163 -10.89 34.44 -10.94
CA LYS A 163 -12.35 34.47 -10.70
C LYS A 163 -13.11 33.64 -11.74
N GLU A 164 -12.74 33.79 -13.01
CA GLU A 164 -13.31 33.04 -14.13
C GLU A 164 -12.95 31.56 -14.01
N ALA A 165 -11.68 31.22 -13.70
CA ALA A 165 -11.26 29.84 -13.47
C ALA A 165 -12.05 29.14 -12.35
N VAL A 166 -12.33 29.84 -11.24
CA VAL A 166 -13.18 29.31 -10.17
C VAL A 166 -14.64 29.14 -10.61
N ALA A 167 -15.16 30.04 -11.46
CA ALA A 167 -16.50 29.93 -12.02
C ALA A 167 -16.62 28.68 -12.90
N VAL A 168 -15.64 28.41 -13.77
CA VAL A 168 -15.61 27.19 -14.58
C VAL A 168 -15.59 25.94 -13.70
N LEU A 169 -14.73 25.89 -12.67
CA LEU A 169 -14.68 24.75 -11.74
C LEU A 169 -16.02 24.50 -11.02
N LYS A 170 -16.82 25.55 -10.79
CA LYS A 170 -18.17 25.42 -10.22
C LYS A 170 -19.14 24.85 -11.25
N ALA A 171 -19.12 25.39 -12.47
CA ALA A 171 -20.00 24.97 -13.55
C ALA A 171 -19.82 23.49 -13.92
N ILE A 172 -18.58 23.02 -14.00
CA ILE A 172 -18.27 21.60 -14.31
C ILE A 172 -18.41 20.64 -13.10
N GLY A 173 -18.84 21.13 -11.93
CA GLY A 173 -19.03 20.33 -10.71
C GLY A 173 -17.77 20.01 -9.89
N ALA A 174 -16.58 20.47 -10.31
CA ALA A 174 -15.30 20.22 -9.64
C ALA A 174 -15.09 21.01 -8.33
N HIS A 175 -15.91 22.03 -8.07
CA HIS A 175 -15.73 22.95 -6.94
C HIS A 175 -15.84 22.25 -5.56
N ARG A 176 -16.60 21.15 -5.45
CA ARG A 176 -16.68 20.37 -4.21
C ARG A 176 -15.30 19.83 -3.78
N ASP A 177 -14.46 19.44 -4.75
CA ASP A 177 -13.11 18.96 -4.48
C ASP A 177 -12.17 20.10 -4.05
N VAL A 178 -12.40 21.33 -4.53
CA VAL A 178 -11.68 22.53 -4.07
C VAL A 178 -12.09 22.91 -2.64
N ILE A 179 -13.40 22.88 -2.33
CA ILE A 179 -13.92 23.14 -0.98
C ILE A 179 -13.29 22.15 0.04
N LYS A 180 -13.16 20.87 -0.33
CA LYS A 180 -12.46 19.86 0.47
C LYS A 180 -11.03 20.30 0.81
N VAL A 181 -10.29 20.86 -0.14
CA VAL A 181 -8.92 21.37 0.11
C VAL A 181 -8.96 22.53 1.10
N ILE A 182 -9.81 23.53 0.87
CA ILE A 182 -9.91 24.72 1.72
C ILE A 182 -10.20 24.33 3.17
N LYS A 183 -11.19 23.46 3.40
CA LYS A 183 -11.58 22.96 4.73
C LYS A 183 -10.50 22.12 5.42
N SER A 184 -9.57 21.53 4.65
CA SER A 184 -8.55 20.62 5.17
C SER A 184 -7.27 21.28 5.67
N LYS A 185 -7.14 22.61 5.54
CA LYS A 185 -5.94 23.34 5.94
C LYS A 185 -5.75 23.26 7.46
N LYS A 186 -4.65 22.63 7.88
CA LYS A 186 -4.27 22.48 9.30
C LYS A 186 -2.78 22.79 9.49
N ILE A 187 -2.42 23.13 10.72
CA ILE A 187 -1.02 23.28 11.12
C ILE A 187 -0.36 21.89 11.15
N ARG A 188 0.85 21.76 10.59
CA ARG A 188 1.56 20.48 10.52
C ARG A 188 1.91 19.95 11.92
N ALA A 189 1.73 18.66 12.16
CA ALA A 189 2.20 18.04 13.40
C ALA A 189 3.75 18.01 13.49
N GLY A 190 4.29 18.09 14.71
CA GLY A 190 5.72 17.95 14.98
C GLY A 190 6.61 19.13 14.56
N LYS A 191 7.93 18.88 14.50
CA LYS A 191 8.98 19.89 14.25
C LYS A 191 9.07 20.38 12.79
N GLY A 192 8.24 19.87 11.89
CA GLY A 192 8.21 20.34 10.49
C GLY A 192 7.73 21.78 10.35
N LYS A 193 6.96 22.27 11.34
CA LYS A 193 6.39 23.62 11.37
C LYS A 193 7.45 24.72 11.25
N MET A 194 8.54 24.58 12.02
CA MET A 194 9.67 25.50 12.04
C MET A 194 10.64 25.33 10.87
N ARG A 195 10.44 24.33 9.99
CA ARG A 195 11.34 23.99 8.87
C ARG A 195 10.71 24.34 7.51
N GLY A 196 10.06 25.50 7.42
CA GLY A 196 9.41 25.99 6.20
C GLY A 196 8.18 25.19 5.74
N ARG A 197 7.63 24.30 6.57
CA ARG A 197 6.48 23.42 6.24
C ARG A 197 5.35 23.57 7.25
N ARG A 198 4.95 24.81 7.54
CA ARG A 198 4.02 25.18 8.62
C ARG A 198 2.64 24.53 8.49
N THR A 199 2.10 24.43 7.29
CA THR A 199 0.73 23.96 7.03
C THR A 199 0.70 22.65 6.22
N THR A 200 -0.43 21.97 6.31
CA THR A 200 -0.81 20.80 5.51
C THR A 200 -2.22 20.99 4.99
N GLN A 201 -2.49 20.53 3.76
CA GLN A 201 -3.82 20.51 3.15
C GLN A 201 -3.89 19.34 2.16
N ARG A 202 -5.10 18.94 1.75
CA ARG A 202 -5.32 17.93 0.70
C ARG A 202 -4.97 18.50 -0.69
N ARG A 203 -4.84 17.60 -1.67
CA ARG A 203 -4.75 17.98 -3.09
C ARG A 203 -6.14 17.97 -3.72
N GLY A 204 -6.36 18.91 -4.61
CA GLY A 204 -7.55 19.05 -5.43
C GLY A 204 -7.36 18.47 -6.83
N PRO A 205 -8.15 18.93 -7.82
CA PRO A 205 -8.05 18.44 -9.18
C PRO A 205 -6.69 18.79 -9.83
N LEU A 206 -6.31 17.99 -10.82
CA LEU A 206 -5.23 18.31 -11.75
C LEU A 206 -5.85 18.77 -13.06
N VAL A 207 -5.53 19.98 -13.52
CA VAL A 207 -5.97 20.49 -14.83
C VAL A 207 -4.85 20.27 -15.83
N VAL A 208 -5.15 19.54 -16.90
CA VAL A 208 -4.18 19.21 -17.95
C VAL A 208 -4.53 19.95 -19.22
N TYR A 209 -3.56 20.67 -19.76
CA TYR A 209 -3.72 21.53 -20.94
C TYR A 209 -2.73 21.15 -22.06
N GLY A 210 -3.09 21.46 -23.30
CA GLY A 210 -2.23 21.35 -24.47
C GLY A 210 -1.26 22.53 -24.51
N GLU A 211 -1.79 23.74 -24.56
CA GLU A 211 -1.04 24.99 -24.62
C GLU A 211 -1.35 25.93 -23.42
N ASP A 212 -0.35 26.69 -22.95
CA ASP A 212 -0.54 27.65 -21.86
C ASP A 212 -0.83 29.06 -22.41
N ASN A 213 -2.12 29.39 -22.54
CA ASN A 213 -2.59 30.71 -22.95
C ASN A 213 -3.03 31.60 -21.76
N GLY A 214 -2.52 31.31 -20.55
CA GLY A 214 -2.84 32.03 -19.32
C GLY A 214 -3.42 31.14 -18.21
N ILE A 215 -3.82 29.92 -18.56
CA ILE A 215 -4.43 28.94 -17.65
C ILE A 215 -3.57 28.66 -16.42
N VAL A 216 -2.25 28.55 -16.55
CA VAL A 216 -1.38 28.26 -15.40
C VAL A 216 -1.48 29.37 -14.35
N LYS A 217 -1.45 30.64 -14.79
CA LYS A 217 -1.55 31.80 -13.88
C LYS A 217 -2.93 31.91 -13.25
N ALA A 218 -4.00 31.64 -14.02
CA ALA A 218 -5.37 31.69 -13.52
C ALA A 218 -5.64 30.65 -12.43
N PHE A 219 -5.12 29.43 -12.57
CA PHE A 219 -5.37 28.34 -11.62
C PHE A 219 -4.37 28.28 -10.45
N ARG A 220 -3.18 28.88 -10.57
CA ARG A 220 -2.09 28.79 -9.56
C ARG A 220 -2.49 29.21 -8.13
N ASN A 221 -3.36 30.21 -8.00
CA ASN A 221 -3.74 30.74 -6.68
C ASN A 221 -4.91 29.96 -6.03
N ILE A 222 -5.54 29.03 -6.75
CA ILE A 222 -6.66 28.25 -6.23
C ILE A 222 -6.10 27.11 -5.35
N PRO A 223 -6.46 27.01 -4.05
CA PRO A 223 -5.87 26.03 -3.14
C PRO A 223 -6.05 24.58 -3.62
N GLY A 224 -4.91 23.90 -3.83
CA GLY A 224 -4.84 22.47 -4.13
C GLY A 224 -5.10 22.10 -5.59
N VAL A 225 -5.51 23.03 -6.44
CA VAL A 225 -5.51 22.82 -7.89
C VAL A 225 -4.07 22.88 -8.38
N GLU A 226 -3.69 21.91 -9.19
CA GLU A 226 -2.40 21.92 -9.89
C GLU A 226 -2.68 21.89 -11.39
N THR A 227 -1.79 22.48 -12.18
CA THR A 227 -1.82 22.43 -13.63
C THR A 227 -0.63 21.62 -14.14
N ALA A 228 -0.78 20.97 -15.29
CA ALA A 228 0.30 20.27 -15.99
C ALA A 228 0.07 20.33 -17.51
N SER A 229 1.14 20.47 -18.29
CA SER A 229 1.04 20.25 -19.74
C SER A 229 1.06 18.75 -20.02
N VAL A 230 0.36 18.29 -21.07
CA VAL A 230 0.34 16.86 -21.46
C VAL A 230 1.74 16.30 -21.67
N THR A 231 2.65 17.12 -22.22
CA THR A 231 4.03 16.71 -22.52
C THR A 231 4.89 16.50 -21.28
N SER A 232 4.51 17.10 -20.14
CA SER A 232 5.30 17.11 -18.89
C SER A 232 4.60 16.43 -17.71
N LEU A 233 3.57 15.61 -17.99
CA LEU A 233 2.78 14.88 -17.00
C LEU A 233 3.64 14.03 -16.07
N GLY A 234 3.80 14.49 -14.83
CA GLY A 234 4.63 13.85 -13.82
C GLY A 234 3.86 12.87 -12.92
N LEU A 235 4.48 11.73 -12.61
CA LEU A 235 3.91 10.73 -11.69
C LEU A 235 3.58 11.31 -10.30
N LEU A 236 4.39 12.24 -9.79
CA LEU A 236 4.16 12.85 -8.47
C LEU A 236 2.88 13.69 -8.42
N GLN A 237 2.42 14.17 -9.57
CA GLN A 237 1.13 14.82 -9.70
C GLN A 237 0.03 13.78 -9.95
N LEU A 238 0.22 12.79 -10.82
CA LEU A 238 -0.84 11.82 -11.14
C LEU A 238 -1.17 10.84 -10.00
N ALA A 239 -0.16 10.37 -9.25
CA ALA A 239 -0.33 9.47 -8.12
C ALA A 239 0.34 10.00 -6.83
N PRO A 240 -0.12 11.13 -6.25
CA PRO A 240 0.50 11.70 -5.06
C PRO A 240 0.37 10.74 -3.88
N GLY A 241 1.51 10.39 -3.29
CA GLY A 241 1.62 9.40 -2.22
C GLY A 241 1.65 7.95 -2.72
N ALA A 242 1.93 7.71 -4.01
CA ALA A 242 1.80 6.41 -4.68
C ALA A 242 0.36 5.86 -4.73
N HIS A 243 -0.64 6.67 -4.40
CA HIS A 243 -2.05 6.30 -4.49
C HIS A 243 -2.61 6.73 -5.84
N LEU A 244 -3.12 5.76 -6.60
CA LEU A 244 -3.73 5.92 -7.91
C LEU A 244 -5.11 6.61 -7.84
N GLY A 245 -5.59 7.10 -8.99
CA GLY A 245 -6.92 7.72 -9.09
C GLY A 245 -6.94 9.18 -8.64
N ARG A 246 -6.11 10.05 -9.25
CA ARG A 246 -6.30 11.49 -9.08
C ARG A 246 -7.47 11.97 -9.94
N PHE A 247 -8.24 12.93 -9.44
CA PHE A 247 -9.22 13.63 -10.26
C PHE A 247 -8.49 14.56 -11.25
N VAL A 248 -8.57 14.23 -12.53
CA VAL A 248 -7.93 14.97 -13.62
C VAL A 248 -9.01 15.57 -14.53
N ILE A 249 -8.84 16.85 -14.87
CA ILE A 249 -9.67 17.62 -15.79
C ILE A 249 -8.80 17.85 -17.02
N TRP A 250 -9.23 17.34 -18.16
CA TRP A 250 -8.50 17.44 -19.42
C TRP A 250 -9.10 18.55 -20.27
N THR A 251 -8.29 19.33 -20.98
CA THR A 251 -8.78 20.10 -22.13
C THR A 251 -8.91 19.20 -23.34
N GLN A 252 -9.75 19.58 -24.30
CA GLN A 252 -10.00 18.81 -25.51
C GLN A 252 -8.70 18.55 -26.30
N ALA A 253 -7.86 19.57 -26.48
CA ALA A 253 -6.55 19.48 -27.13
C ALA A 253 -5.58 18.58 -26.35
N ALA A 254 -5.60 18.70 -25.01
CA ALA A 254 -4.79 17.85 -24.16
C ALA A 254 -5.17 16.36 -24.30
N PHE A 255 -6.47 16.08 -24.35
CA PHE A 255 -7.00 14.74 -24.45
C PHE A 255 -6.69 14.09 -25.80
N ALA A 256 -6.85 14.84 -26.90
CA ALA A 256 -6.56 14.36 -28.24
C ALA A 256 -5.06 14.07 -28.48
N SER A 257 -4.17 14.82 -27.83
CA SER A 257 -2.71 14.64 -27.99
C SER A 257 -2.12 13.46 -27.21
N LEU A 258 -2.88 12.82 -26.31
CA LEU A 258 -2.36 11.73 -25.46
C LEU A 258 -1.82 10.53 -26.25
N ASP A 259 -2.49 10.14 -27.33
CA ASP A 259 -2.11 8.96 -28.11
C ASP A 259 -0.77 9.13 -28.85
N ALA A 260 -0.43 10.36 -29.25
CA ALA A 260 0.84 10.64 -29.91
C ALA A 260 2.04 10.58 -28.94
N ILE A 261 1.80 10.72 -27.63
CA ILE A 261 2.86 10.96 -26.63
C ILE A 261 3.32 9.67 -25.94
N TYR A 262 2.42 8.68 -25.76
CA TYR A 262 2.69 7.52 -24.91
C TYR A 262 2.77 6.20 -25.66
N SER A 263 3.94 5.54 -25.59
CA SER A 263 4.08 4.13 -25.94
C SER A 263 3.54 3.24 -24.81
N LEU A 264 2.62 2.33 -25.11
CA LEU A 264 1.89 1.59 -24.07
C LEU A 264 2.51 0.23 -23.74
N PRO A 265 2.46 -0.18 -22.47
CA PRO A 265 2.72 -1.56 -22.10
C PRO A 265 1.57 -2.48 -22.48
N ASN A 266 1.89 -3.71 -22.87
CA ASN A 266 0.91 -4.74 -23.22
C ASN A 266 0.28 -5.37 -21.98
N ASN A 267 -0.99 -5.76 -22.10
CA ASN A 267 -1.68 -6.52 -21.08
C ASN A 267 -1.26 -7.99 -21.13
N ILE A 268 -0.94 -8.57 -19.96
CA ILE A 268 -0.65 -10.02 -19.83
C ILE A 268 -1.92 -10.87 -19.78
N ILE A 269 -3.06 -10.26 -19.44
CA ILE A 269 -4.39 -10.87 -19.42
C ILE A 269 -5.33 -9.98 -20.22
N ALA A 270 -6.11 -10.58 -21.14
CA ALA A 270 -6.99 -9.81 -22.02
C ALA A 270 -8.19 -9.18 -21.28
N ASN A 271 -8.71 -9.87 -20.25
CA ASN A 271 -9.86 -9.42 -19.47
C ASN A 271 -9.55 -9.50 -17.97
N ALA A 272 -9.75 -8.39 -17.26
CA ALA A 272 -9.55 -8.32 -15.81
C ALA A 272 -10.72 -8.95 -15.01
N ASP A 273 -11.89 -9.13 -15.63
CA ASP A 273 -13.02 -9.81 -15.00
C ASP A 273 -12.86 -11.32 -15.10
N VAL A 274 -12.14 -11.88 -14.14
CA VAL A 274 -11.90 -13.32 -14.03
C VAL A 274 -13.20 -14.08 -13.76
N THR A 275 -14.18 -13.48 -13.08
CA THR A 275 -15.46 -14.16 -12.80
C THR A 275 -16.26 -14.39 -14.06
N ARG A 276 -16.27 -13.41 -14.97
CA ARG A 276 -16.86 -13.59 -16.31
C ARG A 276 -16.17 -14.69 -17.11
N LEU A 277 -14.83 -14.77 -17.05
CA LEU A 277 -14.09 -15.85 -17.72
C LEU A 277 -14.47 -17.21 -17.12
N ILE A 278 -14.44 -17.35 -15.78
CA ILE A 278 -14.80 -18.59 -15.08
C ILE A 278 -16.23 -19.04 -15.43
N ASN A 279 -17.16 -18.10 -15.53
CA ASN A 279 -18.57 -18.38 -15.82
C ASN A 279 -18.88 -18.49 -17.32
N SER A 280 -17.88 -18.49 -18.20
CA SER A 280 -18.09 -18.68 -19.64
C SER A 280 -18.56 -20.09 -19.95
N SER A 281 -19.30 -20.26 -21.05
CA SER A 281 -19.86 -21.56 -21.45
C SER A 281 -18.77 -22.60 -21.69
N GLU A 282 -17.65 -22.19 -22.28
CA GLU A 282 -16.53 -23.07 -22.58
C GLU A 282 -15.92 -23.66 -21.30
N ILE A 283 -15.82 -22.86 -20.23
CA ILE A 283 -15.30 -23.32 -18.94
C ILE A 283 -16.36 -24.15 -18.21
N GLN A 284 -17.59 -23.64 -18.09
CA GLN A 284 -18.65 -24.32 -17.34
C GLN A 284 -19.04 -25.68 -17.93
N ASN A 285 -18.91 -25.88 -19.23
CA ASN A 285 -19.17 -27.17 -19.89
C ASN A 285 -18.17 -28.28 -19.51
N VAL A 286 -16.96 -27.92 -19.07
CA VAL A 286 -15.89 -28.88 -18.72
C VAL A 286 -15.74 -29.02 -17.19
N VAL A 287 -16.12 -27.99 -16.44
CA VAL A 287 -15.97 -27.96 -14.97
C VAL A 287 -16.94 -28.95 -14.31
N ARG A 288 -16.40 -29.80 -13.43
CA ARG A 288 -17.21 -30.71 -12.58
C ARG A 288 -18.13 -29.91 -11.63
N PRO A 289 -19.29 -30.46 -11.23
CA PRO A 289 -20.18 -29.80 -10.27
C PRO A 289 -19.44 -29.48 -8.96
N ALA A 290 -19.64 -28.26 -8.46
CA ALA A 290 -19.04 -27.82 -7.21
C ALA A 290 -19.67 -28.56 -6.01
N GLY A 291 -18.83 -28.92 -5.03
CA GLY A 291 -19.30 -29.39 -3.73
C GLY A 291 -19.85 -28.25 -2.86
N GLN A 292 -20.21 -28.55 -1.61
CA GLN A 292 -20.62 -27.51 -0.67
C GLN A 292 -19.46 -26.52 -0.40
N PRO A 293 -19.74 -25.20 -0.31
CA PRO A 293 -18.71 -24.18 -0.11
C PRO A 293 -18.02 -24.32 1.25
N THR A 294 -18.72 -24.90 2.23
CA THR A 294 -18.18 -25.22 3.55
C THR A 294 -18.19 -26.72 3.72
N GLN A 295 -17.07 -27.26 4.19
CA GLN A 295 -16.98 -28.68 4.52
C GLN A 295 -17.64 -28.92 5.88
N LYS A 296 -18.61 -29.83 5.91
CA LYS A 296 -19.17 -30.33 7.16
C LYS A 296 -18.05 -31.02 7.95
N ARG A 297 -17.70 -30.47 9.13
CA ARG A 297 -16.71 -31.08 10.02
C ARG A 297 -17.27 -32.37 10.60
N THR A 298 -16.92 -33.49 9.99
CA THR A 298 -17.23 -34.81 10.53
C THR A 298 -16.20 -35.21 11.58
N HIS A 299 -16.64 -35.89 12.64
CA HIS A 299 -15.76 -36.44 13.68
C HIS A 299 -14.86 -35.39 14.37
N VAL A 300 -15.46 -34.29 14.84
CA VAL A 300 -14.73 -33.20 15.54
C VAL A 300 -14.12 -33.63 16.88
N GLN A 301 -14.70 -34.63 17.54
CA GLN A 301 -14.22 -35.16 18.81
C GLN A 301 -14.32 -36.68 18.77
N LYS A 302 -13.19 -37.34 19.02
CA LYS A 302 -13.16 -38.80 19.17
C LYS A 302 -13.84 -39.18 20.48
N LYS A 303 -15.01 -39.80 20.38
CA LYS A 303 -15.76 -40.31 21.54
C LYS A 303 -15.24 -41.71 21.89
N ASN A 304 -14.81 -41.92 23.15
CA ASN A 304 -14.26 -43.20 23.58
C ASN A 304 -15.38 -44.28 23.67
N PRO A 305 -15.30 -45.39 22.92
CA PRO A 305 -16.33 -46.44 22.91
C PRO A 305 -16.52 -47.11 24.28
N LEU A 306 -15.44 -47.32 25.04
CA LEU A 306 -15.51 -48.00 26.34
C LEU A 306 -16.28 -47.20 27.39
N LYS A 307 -16.35 -45.88 27.23
CA LYS A 307 -17.10 -44.96 28.11
C LYS A 307 -18.45 -44.53 27.50
N ASN A 308 -18.63 -44.66 26.19
CA ASN A 308 -19.84 -44.21 25.48
C ASN A 308 -20.50 -45.38 24.73
N LYS A 309 -21.54 -45.95 25.34
CA LYS A 309 -22.26 -47.13 24.84
C LYS A 309 -22.82 -46.95 23.41
N GLN A 310 -23.31 -45.75 23.06
CA GLN A 310 -23.84 -45.48 21.72
C GLN A 310 -22.74 -45.59 20.64
N ILE A 311 -21.52 -45.17 20.95
CA ILE A 311 -20.38 -45.29 20.02
C ILE A 311 -19.85 -46.73 19.99
N LEU A 312 -19.83 -47.43 21.13
CA LEU A 312 -19.49 -48.85 21.18
C LEU A 312 -20.43 -49.68 20.29
N LEU A 313 -21.74 -49.45 20.38
CA LEU A 313 -22.73 -50.16 19.58
C LEU A 313 -22.65 -49.79 18.09
N ARG A 314 -22.32 -48.54 17.77
CA ARG A 314 -22.08 -48.12 16.39
C ARG A 314 -20.87 -48.83 15.76
N LEU A 315 -19.82 -49.08 16.54
CA LEU A 315 -18.59 -49.71 16.06
C LEU A 315 -18.64 -51.24 16.11
N ASN A 316 -19.25 -51.81 17.15
CA ASN A 316 -19.34 -53.24 17.36
C ASN A 316 -20.77 -53.64 17.82
N PRO A 317 -21.62 -54.14 16.90
CA PRO A 317 -22.98 -54.55 17.24
C PRO A 317 -23.02 -55.76 18.20
N TYR A 318 -21.99 -56.61 18.22
CA TYR A 318 -21.89 -57.77 19.12
C TYR A 318 -21.75 -57.36 20.60
N ALA A 319 -21.39 -56.11 20.90
CA ALA A 319 -21.37 -55.62 22.27
C ALA A 319 -22.75 -55.69 22.95
N ALA A 320 -23.85 -55.64 22.18
CA ALA A 320 -25.21 -55.80 22.71
C ALA A 320 -25.47 -57.23 23.20
N THR A 321 -25.10 -58.24 22.41
CA THR A 321 -25.27 -59.67 22.76
C THR A 321 -24.31 -60.06 23.88
N PHE A 322 -23.06 -59.60 23.84
CA PHE A 322 -22.06 -59.84 24.87
C PHE A 322 -22.52 -59.38 26.26
N ALA A 323 -23.11 -58.18 26.33
CA ALA A 323 -23.70 -57.66 27.56
C ALA A 323 -24.96 -58.43 27.98
N LYS A 324 -25.86 -58.74 27.03
CA LYS A 324 -27.10 -59.48 27.33
C LYS A 324 -26.84 -60.88 27.90
N GLN A 325 -25.81 -61.56 27.38
CA GLN A 325 -25.42 -62.90 27.81
C GLN A 325 -24.41 -62.89 28.97
N ASN A 326 -23.99 -61.71 29.46
CA ASN A 326 -22.95 -61.54 30.50
C ASN A 326 -21.70 -62.40 30.25
N LEU A 327 -21.24 -62.45 28.99
CA LEU A 327 -20.12 -63.32 28.58
C LEU A 327 -18.80 -63.01 29.31
N GLY A 328 -18.62 -61.77 29.81
CA GLY A 328 -17.46 -61.39 30.61
C GLY A 328 -17.37 -62.07 31.99
N SER A 329 -18.46 -62.66 32.46
CA SER A 329 -18.54 -63.39 33.74
C SER A 329 -18.89 -64.86 33.52
N GLN A 330 -18.59 -65.40 32.33
CA GLN A 330 -18.85 -66.79 32.03
C GLN A 330 -18.02 -67.68 32.98
N LYS A 331 -18.71 -68.48 33.80
CA LYS A 331 -18.06 -69.39 34.74
C LYS A 331 -17.27 -70.43 33.96
N VAL A 332 -15.97 -70.49 34.20
CA VAL A 332 -15.16 -71.62 33.75
C VAL A 332 -15.55 -72.83 34.58
N LYS A 333 -15.69 -73.98 33.93
CA LYS A 333 -15.87 -75.24 34.65
C LYS A 333 -14.60 -75.48 35.47
N ALA A 334 -14.72 -75.47 36.79
CA ALA A 334 -13.60 -75.77 37.67
C ALA A 334 -13.12 -77.20 37.39
N THR A 335 -11.94 -77.31 36.78
CA THR A 335 -11.28 -78.61 36.61
C THR A 335 -10.62 -78.98 37.93
N LYS A 336 -10.86 -80.19 38.40
CA LYS A 336 -10.19 -80.76 39.59
C LYS A 336 -8.86 -81.41 39.21
N ASP A 337 -8.19 -80.88 38.18
CA ASP A 337 -6.91 -81.37 37.74
C ASP A 337 -5.88 -80.98 38.79
N LYS A 338 -5.36 -81.96 39.51
CA LYS A 338 -4.28 -81.74 40.47
C LYS A 338 -2.97 -81.62 39.69
N PRO A 339 -2.05 -80.71 40.06
CA PRO A 339 -0.70 -80.75 39.50
C PRO A 339 -0.14 -82.16 39.75
N SER A 340 0.55 -82.73 38.76
CA SER A 340 1.11 -84.09 38.88
C SER A 340 1.89 -84.19 40.19
N LYS A 341 1.54 -85.13 41.07
CA LYS A 341 2.21 -85.41 42.36
C LYS A 341 3.61 -85.98 42.14
N GLY A 342 4.46 -85.19 41.50
CA GLY A 342 5.80 -85.52 41.05
C GLY A 342 6.66 -84.27 41.12
N LEU A 343 7.58 -84.13 40.15
CA LEU A 343 8.65 -83.13 40.20
C LEU A 343 8.18 -81.69 40.51
N PHE A 344 7.02 -81.25 40.01
CA PHE A 344 6.49 -79.90 40.27
C PHE A 344 6.21 -79.64 41.75
N GLU A 345 5.60 -80.59 42.47
CA GLU A 345 5.28 -80.40 43.89
C GLU A 345 6.52 -80.55 44.78
N LYS A 346 7.52 -81.33 44.33
CA LYS A 346 8.82 -81.50 44.99
C LYS A 346 9.71 -80.26 44.83
N VAL A 347 9.79 -79.69 43.63
CA VAL A 347 10.55 -78.45 43.37
C VAL A 347 9.88 -77.22 44.01
N LEU A 348 8.54 -77.19 44.11
CA LEU A 348 7.81 -76.11 44.79
C LEU A 348 8.07 -76.07 46.32
N LYS A 349 8.48 -77.20 46.92
CA LYS A 349 8.66 -77.39 48.36
C LYS A 349 10.11 -77.67 48.75
N GLU A 350 11.05 -77.50 47.82
CA GLU A 350 12.49 -77.55 48.09
C GLU A 350 12.91 -76.17 48.64
N ASP A 351 13.71 -76.15 49.71
CA ASP A 351 14.05 -74.95 50.49
C ASP A 351 14.84 -73.88 49.71
#